data_AF-A0A817Y1F9-F1
#
_entry.id   AF-A0A817Y1F9-F1
#
_cell.length_a   1.000
_cell.length_b   1.000
_cell.length_c   1.000
_cell.angle_alpha   90.00
_cell.angle_beta   90.00
_cell.angle_gamma   90.00
#
_symmetry.space_group_name_H-M   'P 1'
#
loop_
_entity.id
_entity.type
_entity.pdbx_description
1 polymer ?
#
loop_
_entity_poly.entity_id
_entity_poly.type
_entity_poly.pdbx_seq_one_letter_code
_entity_poly.pdbx_strand_id
1 'polypeptide(L)'
;SENDPLIKSIFEDSTGNASYLSHDIQNELIHIMGNEIREEISSMLNNNKYALMADECRDISGTQQLSIVIRFVPNSNNCTTDKNYVVKEYFLGLIPLEKFDATTLANNIVEFLNHWKIPLESCICLCFDG
;
A
#
# COMPACT_ATOMS: atom_id res chain seq x y z
N SER A 1 -4.56 -0.97 -21.64
CA SER A 1 -5.19 -2.30 -21.60
C SER A 1 -6.68 -2.08 -21.49
N GLU A 2 -7.28 -1.63 -22.59
CA GLU A 2 -8.72 -1.40 -22.71
C GLU A 2 -9.34 -2.67 -23.30
N ASN A 3 -10.46 -3.12 -22.74
CA ASN A 3 -11.23 -4.33 -23.09
C ASN A 3 -10.80 -5.63 -22.40
N ASP A 4 -11.03 -5.68 -21.08
CA ASP A 4 -11.33 -6.95 -20.43
C ASP A 4 -12.75 -7.41 -20.87
N PRO A 5 -12.89 -8.56 -21.54
CA PRO A 5 -14.20 -9.05 -22.01
C PRO A 5 -15.22 -9.26 -20.88
N LEU A 6 -14.76 -9.46 -19.63
CA LEU A 6 -15.63 -9.50 -18.45
C LEU A 6 -16.36 -8.17 -18.23
N ILE A 7 -15.60 -7.07 -18.27
CA ILE A 7 -16.13 -5.72 -18.11
C ILE A 7 -17.17 -5.42 -19.20
N LYS A 8 -16.89 -5.84 -20.45
CA LYS A 8 -17.80 -5.64 -21.58
C LYS A 8 -19.10 -6.42 -21.43
N SER A 9 -19.05 -7.67 -20.95
CA SER A 9 -20.26 -8.48 -20.70
C SER A 9 -21.14 -7.90 -19.58
N ILE A 10 -20.53 -7.35 -18.52
CA ILE A 10 -21.24 -6.67 -17.42
C ILE A 10 -21.95 -5.42 -17.94
N PHE A 11 -21.33 -4.67 -18.86
CA PHE A 11 -21.95 -3.52 -19.51
C PHE A 11 -23.15 -3.91 -20.38
N GLU A 12 -23.04 -4.99 -21.16
CA GLU A 12 -24.09 -5.46 -22.07
C GLU A 12 -25.30 -6.09 -21.33
N ASP A 13 -25.08 -6.73 -20.18
CA ASP A 13 -26.15 -7.33 -19.35
C ASP A 13 -26.87 -6.32 -18.42
N SER A 14 -26.32 -5.11 -18.25
CA SER A 14 -26.89 -4.09 -17.37
C SER A 14 -28.01 -3.30 -18.04
N THR A 15 -29.24 -3.83 -17.96
CA THR A 15 -30.45 -3.13 -18.42
C THR A 15 -30.75 -1.89 -17.56
N GLY A 16 -30.40 -0.71 -18.09
CA GLY A 16 -31.04 0.58 -17.82
C GLY A 16 -30.74 1.30 -16.49
N ASN A 17 -30.39 0.61 -15.41
CA ASN A 17 -30.33 1.22 -14.06
C ASN A 17 -29.10 0.86 -13.20
N ALA A 18 -28.17 0.05 -13.67
CA ALA A 18 -26.94 -0.25 -12.93
C ALA A 18 -25.78 0.63 -13.42
N SER A 19 -25.76 1.89 -12.99
CA SER A 19 -24.65 2.78 -13.30
C SER A 19 -23.45 2.46 -12.40
N TYR A 20 -22.76 1.36 -12.69
CA TYR A 20 -21.39 1.10 -12.19
C TYR A 20 -20.40 2.20 -12.62
N LEU A 21 -20.84 3.08 -13.54
CA LEU A 21 -20.14 4.27 -14.01
C LEU A 21 -20.46 5.53 -13.20
N SER A 22 -21.39 5.49 -12.26
CA SER A 22 -21.61 6.63 -11.38
C SER A 22 -20.37 6.86 -10.52
N HIS A 23 -20.07 8.13 -10.23
CA HIS A 23 -18.92 8.51 -9.42
C HIS A 23 -18.88 7.79 -8.07
N ASP A 24 -20.05 7.59 -7.46
CA ASP A 24 -20.18 6.95 -6.15
C ASP A 24 -19.80 5.46 -6.21
N ILE A 25 -20.34 4.72 -7.19
CA ILE A 25 -20.03 3.29 -7.36
C ILE A 25 -18.57 3.07 -7.77
N GLN A 26 -17.99 3.96 -8.58
CA GLN A 26 -16.56 3.88 -8.93
C GLN A 26 -15.66 4.06 -7.69
N ASN A 27 -15.96 5.05 -6.85
CA ASN A 27 -15.19 5.29 -5.63
C ASN A 27 -15.33 4.15 -4.62
N GLU A 28 -16.53 3.57 -4.49
CA GLU A 28 -16.74 2.38 -3.66
C GLU A 28 -15.91 1.20 -4.15
N LEU A 29 -15.91 0.93 -5.47
CA LEU A 29 -15.11 -0.15 -6.05
C LEU A 29 -13.62 0.07 -5.80
N ILE A 30 -13.11 1.29 -6.02
CA ILE A 30 -11.71 1.65 -5.74
C ILE A 30 -11.39 1.44 -4.26
N HIS A 31 -12.30 1.81 -3.37
CA HIS A 31 -12.11 1.63 -1.93
C HIS A 31 -12.04 0.15 -1.55
N ILE A 32 -12.95 -0.68 -2.09
CA ILE A 32 -12.97 -2.12 -1.85
C ILE A 32 -11.67 -2.77 -2.35
N MET A 33 -11.29 -2.51 -3.61
CA MET A 33 -10.05 -3.06 -4.18
C MET A 33 -8.81 -2.61 -3.40
N GLY A 34 -8.78 -1.33 -3.00
CA GLY A 34 -7.70 -0.80 -2.18
C GLY A 34 -7.62 -1.46 -0.81
N ASN A 35 -8.76 -1.78 -0.19
CA ASN A 35 -8.80 -2.47 1.09
C ASN A 35 -8.36 -3.94 0.97
N GLU A 36 -8.79 -4.66 -0.06
CA GLU A 36 -8.34 -6.04 -0.32
C GLU A 36 -6.81 -6.10 -0.46
N ILE A 37 -6.22 -5.20 -1.25
CA ILE A 37 -4.76 -5.12 -1.42
C ILE A 37 -4.06 -4.79 -0.08
N ARG A 38 -4.62 -3.84 0.70
CA ARG A 38 -4.09 -3.48 2.02
C ARG A 38 -4.09 -4.67 2.97
N GLU A 39 -5.19 -5.42 3.01
CA GLU A 39 -5.31 -6.61 3.86
C GLU A 39 -4.34 -7.71 3.45
N GLU A 40 -4.16 -7.94 2.15
CA GLU A 40 -3.16 -8.89 1.64
C GLU A 40 -1.75 -8.50 2.07
N ILE A 41 -1.34 -7.25 1.82
CA ILE A 41 -0.03 -6.73 2.20
C ILE A 41 0.18 -6.80 3.72
N SER A 42 -0.80 -6.38 4.51
CA SER A 42 -0.75 -6.42 5.97
C SER A 42 -0.58 -7.86 6.49
N SER A 43 -1.35 -8.80 5.95
CA SER A 43 -1.25 -10.23 6.26
C SER A 43 0.13 -10.82 5.93
N MET A 44 0.69 -10.43 4.77
CA MET A 44 2.06 -10.83 4.41
C MET A 44 3.09 -10.32 5.41
N LEU A 45 2.98 -9.07 5.86
CA LEU A 45 3.95 -8.46 6.77
C LEU A 45 3.84 -8.95 8.21
N ASN A 46 2.64 -9.33 8.66
CA ASN A 46 2.46 -9.91 9.98
C ASN A 46 3.35 -11.16 10.23
N ASN A 47 3.69 -11.88 9.16
CA ASN A 47 4.50 -13.10 9.23
C ASN A 47 5.97 -12.89 8.82
N ASN A 48 6.37 -11.67 8.48
CA ASN A 48 7.69 -11.39 7.91
C ASN A 48 8.34 -10.16 8.56
N LYS A 49 9.66 -10.17 8.64
CA LYS A 49 10.42 -8.97 9.04
C LYS A 49 10.54 -8.04 7.85
N TYR A 50 10.44 -6.73 8.09
CA TYR A 50 10.49 -5.72 7.04
C TYR A 50 11.39 -4.54 7.39
N ALA A 51 11.92 -3.90 6.35
CA ALA A 51 12.54 -2.58 6.44
C ALA A 51 11.54 -1.53 5.96
N LEU A 52 11.41 -0.44 6.70
CA LEU A 52 10.67 0.74 6.28
C LEU A 52 11.64 1.68 5.56
N MET A 53 11.24 2.15 4.39
CA MET A 53 11.92 3.19 3.63
C MET A 53 11.00 4.40 3.56
N ALA A 54 11.48 5.55 4.00
CA ALA A 54 10.75 6.78 4.01
C ALA A 54 11.54 7.86 3.26
N ASP A 55 10.90 8.53 2.31
CA ASP A 55 11.54 9.55 1.46
C ASP A 55 10.69 10.81 1.37
N GLU A 56 11.35 11.97 1.42
CA GLU A 56 10.70 13.30 1.33
C GLU A 56 10.36 13.59 -0.13
N CYS A 57 9.06 13.69 -0.41
CA CYS A 57 8.55 14.10 -1.70
C CYS A 57 7.82 15.44 -1.60
N ARG A 58 7.74 16.17 -2.70
CA ARG A 58 6.93 17.39 -2.80
C ARG A 58 5.87 17.18 -3.86
N ASP A 59 4.63 17.54 -3.54
CA ASP A 59 3.57 17.51 -4.54
C ASP A 59 3.62 18.73 -5.48
N ILE A 60 2.74 18.72 -6.49
CA ILE A 60 2.61 19.79 -7.48
C ILE A 60 2.19 21.14 -6.89
N SER A 61 1.61 21.16 -5.68
CA SER A 61 1.24 22.37 -4.94
C SER A 61 2.37 22.90 -4.06
N GLY A 62 3.49 22.17 -3.96
CA GLY A 62 4.63 22.50 -3.11
C GLY A 62 4.51 21.99 -1.67
N THR A 63 3.50 21.17 -1.37
CA THR A 63 3.33 20.59 -0.03
C THR A 63 4.30 19.42 0.16
N GLN A 64 5.01 19.41 1.29
CA GLN A 64 5.90 18.31 1.66
C GLN A 64 5.08 17.07 2.05
N GLN A 65 5.51 15.91 1.57
CA GLN A 65 4.89 14.63 1.85
C GLN A 65 5.98 13.60 2.13
N LEU A 66 5.69 12.65 3.01
CA LEU A 66 6.56 11.51 3.26
C LEU A 66 6.03 10.30 2.50
N SER A 67 6.81 9.81 1.56
CA SER A 67 6.52 8.54 0.89
C SER A 67 6.94 7.38 1.77
N ILE A 68 6.06 6.39 1.93
CA ILE A 68 6.32 5.19 2.72
C ILE A 68 6.38 3.98 1.80
N VAL A 69 7.52 3.31 1.83
CA VAL A 69 7.79 2.05 1.12
C VAL A 69 8.22 1.00 2.13
N ILE A 70 7.75 -0.22 1.95
CA ILE A 70 8.19 -1.38 2.73
C ILE A 70 8.97 -2.32 1.85
N ARG A 71 10.05 -2.88 2.40
CA ARG A 71 10.87 -3.89 1.74
C ARG A 71 10.98 -5.11 2.64
N PHE A 72 10.66 -6.29 2.13
CA PHE A 72 10.81 -7.55 2.86
C PHE A 72 11.15 -8.71 1.94
N VAL A 73 11.61 -9.80 2.54
CA VAL A 73 11.81 -11.08 1.87
C VAL A 73 10.76 -12.03 2.42
N PRO A 74 9.81 -12.53 1.61
CA PRO A 74 8.82 -13.48 2.08
C PRO A 74 9.50 -14.75 2.57
N ASN A 75 9.09 -15.23 3.74
CA ASN A 75 9.43 -16.56 4.20
C ASN A 75 8.87 -17.57 3.20
N SER A 76 9.75 -18.26 2.46
CA SER A 76 9.32 -19.39 1.63
C SER A 76 9.13 -20.59 2.54
N ASN A 77 7.87 -20.91 2.83
CA ASN A 77 7.47 -22.08 3.60
C ASN A 77 7.79 -23.40 2.84
N ASN A 78 8.11 -23.30 1.55
CA ASN A 78 8.35 -24.44 0.68
C ASN A 78 9.84 -24.75 0.63
N CYS A 79 10.23 -25.71 1.45
CA CYS A 79 11.47 -26.46 1.36
C CYS A 79 11.51 -27.23 0.03
N THR A 80 11.97 -26.56 -1.02
CA THR A 80 12.56 -27.21 -2.19
C THR A 80 13.96 -26.66 -2.35
N THR A 81 14.88 -27.53 -2.71
CA THR A 81 16.35 -27.46 -2.60
C THR A 81 17.01 -26.25 -3.29
N ASP A 82 16.24 -25.37 -3.94
CA ASP A 82 16.66 -24.12 -4.58
C ASP A 82 15.97 -22.91 -3.91
N LYS A 83 16.56 -22.39 -2.82
CA LYS A 83 16.05 -21.19 -2.13
C LYS A 83 16.39 -19.93 -2.92
N ASN A 84 15.50 -19.53 -3.82
CA ASN A 84 15.55 -18.19 -4.41
C ASN A 84 14.88 -17.19 -3.47
N TYR A 85 15.67 -16.41 -2.74
CA TYR A 85 15.16 -15.27 -1.99
C TYR A 85 14.79 -14.15 -2.96
N VAL A 86 13.51 -13.79 -3.03
CA VAL A 86 13.02 -12.67 -3.84
C VAL A 86 12.66 -11.53 -2.90
N VAL A 87 13.33 -10.39 -3.05
CA VAL A 87 12.97 -9.17 -2.33
C VAL A 87 11.67 -8.63 -2.93
N LYS A 88 10.71 -8.33 -2.07
CA LYS A 88 9.47 -7.63 -2.44
C LYS A 88 9.47 -6.24 -1.85
N GLU A 89 9.00 -5.29 -2.65
CA GLU A 89 8.83 -3.90 -2.27
C GLU A 89 7.39 -3.48 -2.54
N TYR A 90 6.78 -2.79 -1.59
CA TYR A 90 5.45 -2.22 -1.76
C TYR A 90 5.44 -0.77 -1.32
N PHE A 91 4.88 0.08 -2.17
CA PHE A 91 4.55 1.45 -1.82
C PHE A 91 3.23 1.44 -1.05
N LEU A 92 3.26 1.97 0.17
CA LEU A 92 2.08 2.02 1.03
C LEU A 92 1.32 3.33 0.87
N GLY A 93 2.01 4.45 0.66
CA GLY A 93 1.33 5.72 0.45
C GLY A 93 2.18 6.93 0.76
N LEU A 94 1.52 8.09 0.71
CA LEU A 94 2.08 9.39 1.05
C LEU A 94 1.42 9.90 2.33
N ILE A 95 2.22 10.41 3.25
CA ILE A 95 1.74 11.09 4.45
C ILE A 95 2.00 12.59 4.25
N PRO A 96 0.98 13.45 4.19
CA PRO A 96 1.18 14.89 4.11
C PRO A 96 1.86 15.39 5.40
N LEU A 97 2.89 16.22 5.25
CA LEU A 97 3.63 16.81 6.37
C LEU A 97 3.40 18.31 6.44
N GLU A 98 2.84 18.78 7.55
CA GLU A 98 2.75 20.22 7.83
C GLU A 98 4.04 20.78 8.44
N LYS A 99 4.79 19.94 9.18
CA LYS A 99 6.02 20.30 9.89
C LYS A 99 7.02 19.16 9.86
N PHE A 100 8.28 19.50 9.63
CA PHE A 100 9.41 18.57 9.60
C PHE A 100 10.13 18.50 10.96
N ASP A 101 9.38 18.16 12.01
CA ASP A 101 9.96 17.82 13.31
C ASP A 101 10.11 16.31 13.41
N ALA A 102 11.27 15.83 13.82
CA ALA A 102 11.56 14.40 13.98
C ALA A 102 10.52 13.69 14.86
N THR A 103 9.99 14.38 15.89
CA THR A 103 8.97 13.83 16.78
C THR A 103 7.64 13.62 16.04
N THR A 104 7.20 14.64 15.30
CA THR A 104 5.96 14.60 14.52
C THR A 104 6.05 13.57 13.40
N LEU A 105 7.21 13.48 12.75
CA LEU A 105 7.48 12.50 11.69
C LEU A 105 7.37 11.07 12.21
N ALA A 106 8.03 10.77 13.34
CA ALA A 106 7.98 9.45 13.96
C ALA A 106 6.55 9.08 14.35
N ASN A 107 5.80 10.00 14.98
CA ASN A 107 4.42 9.77 15.36
C ASN A 107 3.53 9.50 14.14
N ASN A 108 3.67 10.29 13.07
CA ASN A 108 2.94 10.09 11.82
C ASN A 108 3.23 8.71 11.19
N ILE A 109 4.48 8.26 11.22
CA ILE A 109 4.86 6.92 10.73
C ILE A 109 4.20 5.83 11.60
N VAL A 110 4.24 5.96 12.92
CA VAL A 110 3.62 4.99 13.83
C VAL A 110 2.10 4.93 13.63
N GLU A 111 1.44 6.08 13.54
CA GLU A 111 0.00 6.16 13.25
C GLU A 111 -0.34 5.52 11.89
N PHE A 112 0.48 5.79 10.87
CA PHE A 112 0.31 5.18 9.55
C PHE A 112 0.45 3.66 9.59
N LEU A 113 1.49 3.12 10.24
CA LEU A 113 1.67 1.67 10.37
C LEU A 113 0.55 1.01 11.18
N ASN A 114 0.06 1.66 12.24
CA ASN A 114 -1.09 1.21 13.01
C ASN A 114 -2.37 1.17 12.16
N HIS A 115 -2.59 2.18 11.31
CA HIS A 115 -3.71 2.19 10.37
C HIS A 115 -3.64 1.03 9.37
N TRP A 116 -2.43 0.69 8.91
CA TRP A 116 -2.18 -0.48 8.05
C TRP A 116 -2.19 -1.82 8.80
N LYS A 117 -2.38 -1.81 10.12
CA LYS A 117 -2.31 -2.99 11.01
C LYS A 117 -0.98 -3.73 10.87
N ILE A 118 0.11 -3.01 10.61
CA ILE A 118 1.46 -3.57 10.47
C ILE A 118 2.17 -3.46 11.83
N PRO A 119 2.65 -4.57 12.40
CA PRO A 119 3.33 -4.58 13.69
C PRO A 119 4.67 -3.84 13.60
N LEU A 120 4.91 -2.92 14.54
CA LEU A 120 6.20 -2.22 14.62
C LEU A 120 7.31 -3.17 15.08
N GLU A 121 7.00 -4.20 15.87
CA GLU A 121 7.97 -5.20 16.33
C GLU A 121 8.62 -6.01 15.20
N SER A 122 7.98 -6.08 14.04
CA SER A 122 8.52 -6.74 12.84
C SER A 122 9.43 -5.83 12.01
N CYS A 123 9.52 -4.55 12.36
CA CYS A 123 10.41 -3.59 11.72
C CYS A 123 11.86 -3.84 12.17
N ILE A 124 12.76 -4.09 11.22
CA ILE A 124 14.19 -4.32 11.50
C ILE A 124 15.09 -3.15 11.12
N CYS A 125 14.59 -2.23 10.30
CA CYS A 125 15.37 -1.11 9.81
C CYS A 125 14.44 0.03 9.38
N LEU A 126 14.89 1.26 9.62
CA LEU A 126 14.30 2.48 9.10
C LEU A 126 15.36 3.16 8.22
N CYS A 127 15.02 3.40 6.95
CA CYS A 127 15.89 4.09 6.00
C CYS A 127 15.24 5.42 5.63
N PHE A 128 15.92 6.53 5.92
CA PHE A 128 15.50 7.89 5.54
C PHE A 128 16.51 8.47 4.54
N ASP A 129 16.04 9.18 3.52
CA ASP A 129 16.87 10.16 2.78
C ASP A 129 17.10 11.38 3.70
N GLY A 130 18.33 11.92 3.72
CA GLY A 130 18.77 12.94 4.66
C GLY A 130 19.67 13.99 4.04
#